data_AF-A0A9P5WCT1-F1
#
_entry.id   AF-A0A9P5WCT1-F1
#
_cell.length_a   1.000
_cell.length_b   1.000
_cell.length_c   1.000
_cell.angle_alpha   90.00
_cell.angle_beta   90.00
_cell.angle_gamma   90.00
#
_symmetry.space_group_name_H-M   'P 1'
#
loop_
_entity.id
_entity.type
_entity.pdbx_description
1 polymer ?
#
loop_
_entity_poly.entity_id
_entity_poly.type
_entity_poly.pdbx_seq_one_letter_code
_entity_poly.pdbx_strand_id
1 'polypeptide(L)'
;MQNKPRSHGVHFSMGASGSIMGITTAFACVYPYSTFSLFFVINMPAAALIGLFGAYELYNVLTLNTGRFDSAGHLGGGLFGAGYYFFRFRPLLRRLGRR
;
A
#
# COMPACT_ATOMS: atom_id res chain seq x y z
N MET A 1 2.30 16.04 -38.29
CA MET A 1 2.88 16.89 -37.22
C MET A 1 1.79 17.15 -36.19
N GLN A 2 1.78 16.43 -35.07
CA GLN A 2 0.72 16.57 -34.05
C GLN A 2 1.33 17.13 -32.77
N ASN A 3 1.40 18.46 -32.70
CA ASN A 3 1.76 19.19 -31.48
C ASN A 3 0.55 19.19 -30.54
N LYS A 4 0.43 18.13 -29.73
CA LYS A 4 -0.42 18.16 -28.54
C LYS A 4 0.43 18.77 -27.41
N PRO A 5 0.08 19.97 -26.88
CA PRO A 5 0.83 20.54 -25.78
C PRO A 5 0.84 19.54 -24.62
N ARG A 6 2.03 19.20 -24.13
CA ARG A 6 2.21 18.34 -22.96
C ARG A 6 1.70 19.14 -21.76
N SER A 7 0.46 18.87 -21.36
CA SER A 7 -0.07 19.34 -20.09
C SER A 7 0.88 18.84 -19.01
N HIS A 8 1.65 19.75 -18.40
CA HIS A 8 2.41 19.53 -17.18
C HIS A 8 1.40 19.29 -16.04
N GLY A 9 0.76 18.12 -16.06
CA GLY A 9 -0.09 17.65 -14.99
C GLY A 9 0.80 17.39 -13.81
N VAL A 10 0.80 18.29 -12.85
CA VAL A 10 1.58 18.08 -11.64
C VAL A 10 0.93 16.91 -10.89
N HIS A 11 1.63 15.78 -10.85
CA HIS A 11 1.17 14.52 -10.26
C HIS A 11 1.20 14.56 -8.72
N PHE A 12 0.60 15.58 -8.10
CA PHE A 12 0.68 15.83 -6.65
C PHE A 12 0.13 14.69 -5.77
N SER A 13 -0.70 13.79 -6.31
CA SER A 13 -1.37 12.72 -5.55
C SER A 13 -0.68 11.35 -5.61
N MET A 14 0.27 11.14 -6.53
CA MET A 14 0.89 9.81 -6.72
C MET A 14 1.78 9.42 -5.52
N GLY A 15 2.56 10.36 -4.99
CA GLY A 15 3.40 10.12 -3.80
C GLY A 15 2.60 9.96 -2.50
N ALA A 16 1.57 10.78 -2.29
CA ALA A 16 0.75 10.74 -1.07
C ALA A 16 0.02 9.40 -0.91
N SER A 17 -0.56 8.90 -1.99
CA SER A 17 -1.26 7.62 -1.99
C SER A 17 -0.31 6.42 -1.78
N GLY A 18 0.92 6.46 -2.33
CA GLY A 18 1.96 5.48 -2.02
C GLY A 18 2.37 5.46 -0.53
N SER A 19 2.50 6.62 0.10
CA SER A 19 2.81 6.70 1.54
C SER A 19 1.69 6.14 2.43
N ILE A 20 0.43 6.36 2.06
CA ILE A 20 -0.72 5.76 2.75
C ILE A 20 -0.64 4.24 2.64
N MET A 21 -0.38 3.70 1.45
CA MET A 21 -0.22 2.26 1.23
C MET A 21 0.91 1.65 2.07
N GLY A 22 2.03 2.36 2.24
CA GLY A 22 3.12 1.89 3.10
C GLY A 22 2.76 1.85 4.58
N ILE A 23 2.13 2.91 5.10
CA ILE A 23 1.76 2.99 6.53
C ILE A 23 0.65 1.97 6.85
N THR A 24 -0.37 1.84 6.01
CA THR A 24 -1.46 0.87 6.23
C THR A 24 -0.97 -0.57 6.13
N THR A 25 -0.01 -0.85 5.24
CA THR A 25 0.64 -2.17 5.16
C THR A 25 1.43 -2.47 6.42
N ALA A 26 2.27 -1.54 6.89
CA ALA A 26 3.00 -1.70 8.14
C ALA A 26 2.06 -1.92 9.33
N PHE A 27 0.96 -1.16 9.41
CA PHE A 27 -0.07 -1.32 10.43
C PHE A 27 -0.75 -2.70 10.36
N ALA A 28 -1.17 -3.15 9.18
CA ALA A 28 -1.80 -4.44 8.98
C ALA A 28 -0.87 -5.60 9.37
N CYS A 29 0.44 -5.46 9.18
CA CYS A 29 1.40 -6.46 9.63
C CYS A 29 1.56 -6.51 11.16
N VAL A 30 1.43 -5.36 11.86
CA VAL A 30 1.50 -5.30 13.33
C VAL A 30 0.19 -5.76 13.98
N TYR A 31 -0.95 -5.36 13.42
CA TYR A 31 -2.28 -5.63 13.97
C TYR A 31 -3.20 -6.27 12.91
N PRO A 32 -2.96 -7.55 12.53
CA PRO A 32 -3.66 -8.19 11.41
C PRO A 32 -5.18 -8.32 11.61
N TYR A 33 -5.62 -8.41 12.86
CA TYR A 33 -7.02 -8.56 13.24
C TYR A 33 -7.73 -7.23 13.54
N SER A 34 -7.04 -6.08 13.41
CA SER A 34 -7.68 -4.77 13.57
C SER A 34 -8.71 -4.56 12.46
N THR A 35 -9.87 -4.03 12.79
CA THR A 35 -10.98 -3.83 11.85
C THR A 35 -10.83 -2.54 11.07
N PHE A 36 -10.78 -2.65 9.74
CA PHE A 36 -10.97 -1.50 8.84
C PHE A 36 -12.40 -1.47 8.35
N SER A 37 -12.99 -0.28 8.36
CA SER A 37 -14.34 -0.05 7.86
C SER A 37 -14.26 0.51 6.44
N LEU A 38 -14.54 -0.34 5.45
CA LEU A 38 -14.61 0.07 4.07
C LEU A 38 -15.91 0.84 3.85
N PHE A 39 -15.77 2.14 3.58
CA PHE A 39 -16.87 3.10 3.43
C PHE A 39 -17.89 3.08 4.59
N PHE A 40 -17.45 2.67 5.80
CA PHE A 40 -18.30 2.50 6.98
C PHE A 40 -19.42 1.45 6.84
N VAL A 41 -19.39 0.62 5.79
CA VAL A 41 -20.39 -0.43 5.53
C VAL A 41 -19.82 -1.81 5.81
N ILE A 42 -18.61 -2.08 5.32
CA ILE A 42 -18.01 -3.41 5.40
C ILE A 42 -16.83 -3.36 6.36
N ASN A 43 -16.96 -4.04 7.50
CA ASN A 43 -15.86 -4.22 8.44
C ASN A 43 -15.09 -5.48 8.06
N MET A 44 -13.80 -5.34 7.80
CA MET A 44 -12.93 -6.47 7.50
C MET A 44 -11.58 -6.33 8.21
N PRO A 45 -10.90 -7.45 8.51
CA PRO A 45 -9.59 -7.40 9.14
C PRO A 45 -8.58 -6.70 8.22
N ALA A 46 -7.69 -5.91 8.83
CA ALA A 46 -6.66 -5.13 8.17
C ALA A 46 -5.82 -5.98 7.20
N ALA A 47 -5.45 -7.18 7.62
CA ALA A 47 -4.68 -8.11 6.80
C ALA A 47 -5.43 -8.52 5.52
N ALA A 48 -6.75 -8.73 5.59
CA ALA A 48 -7.54 -9.10 4.43
C ALA A 48 -7.69 -7.93 3.46
N LEU A 49 -8.03 -6.74 3.97
CA LEU A 49 -8.20 -5.54 3.14
C LEU A 49 -6.89 -5.19 2.40
N ILE A 50 -5.81 -5.03 3.17
CA ILE A 50 -4.53 -4.58 2.63
C ILE A 50 -3.86 -5.67 1.80
N GLY A 51 -4.01 -6.95 2.20
CA GLY A 51 -3.52 -8.08 1.43
C GLY A 51 -4.20 -8.23 0.07
N LEU A 52 -5.54 -8.12 0.02
CA LEU A 52 -6.30 -8.19 -1.23
C LEU A 52 -5.95 -7.02 -2.15
N PHE A 53 -5.87 -5.80 -1.60
CA PHE A 53 -5.48 -4.62 -2.38
C PHE A 53 -4.05 -4.74 -2.91
N GLY A 54 -3.08 -5.17 -2.09
CA GLY A 54 -1.71 -5.39 -2.53
C GLY A 54 -1.58 -6.47 -3.61
N ALA A 55 -2.36 -7.55 -3.53
CA ALA A 55 -2.40 -8.59 -4.56
C ALA A 55 -3.01 -8.07 -5.87
N TYR A 56 -4.03 -7.23 -5.80
CA TYR A 56 -4.62 -6.56 -6.96
C TYR A 56 -3.62 -5.61 -7.65
N GLU A 57 -2.91 -4.81 -6.87
CA GLU A 57 -1.86 -3.92 -7.39
C GLU A 57 -0.73 -4.72 -8.07
N LEU A 58 -0.29 -5.83 -7.45
CA LEU A 58 0.70 -6.72 -8.03
C LEU A 58 0.21 -7.32 -9.36
N TYR A 59 -1.04 -7.78 -9.42
CA TYR A 59 -1.64 -8.31 -10.64
C TYR A 59 -1.67 -7.27 -11.78
N ASN A 60 -2.04 -6.01 -11.49
CA ASN A 60 -2.04 -4.94 -12.49
C ASN A 60 -0.63 -4.61 -13.00
N VAL A 61 0.37 -4.62 -12.12
CA VAL A 61 1.78 -4.42 -12.51
C VAL A 61 2.27 -5.57 -13.40
N LEU A 62 1.96 -6.83 -13.04
CA LEU A 62 2.41 -8.01 -13.77
C LEU A 62 1.74 -8.16 -15.14
N THR A 63 0.49 -7.74 -15.29
CA THR A 63 -0.25 -7.81 -16.56
C THR A 63 0.05 -6.63 -17.50
N LEU A 64 0.97 -5.73 -17.12
CA LEU A 64 1.26 -4.47 -17.83
C LEU A 64 -0.01 -3.64 -18.11
N ASN A 65 -1.09 -3.89 -17.37
CA ASN A 65 -2.34 -3.14 -17.41
C ASN A 65 -2.22 -1.90 -16.52
N THR A 66 -1.08 -1.22 -16.61
CA THR A 66 -0.82 0.05 -15.94
C THR A 66 -1.58 1.13 -16.70
N GLY A 67 -2.87 1.27 -16.39
CA GLY A 67 -3.66 2.43 -16.81
C GLY A 67 -3.09 3.74 -16.22
N ARG A 68 -3.86 4.83 -16.28
CA ARG A 68 -3.54 6.18 -15.73
C ARG A 68 -3.16 6.23 -14.23
N PHE A 69 -3.05 5.11 -13.54
CA PHE A 69 -2.78 4.99 -12.11
C PHE A 69 -1.40 4.40 -11.84
N ASP A 70 -0.75 5.00 -10.84
CA ASP A 70 0.61 4.74 -10.38
C ASP A 70 0.69 3.43 -9.57
N SER A 71 0.26 2.30 -10.15
CA SER A 71 0.28 0.99 -9.45
C SER A 71 1.68 0.61 -8.98
N ALA A 72 2.72 1.10 -9.68
CA ALA A 72 4.10 0.95 -9.26
C ALA A 72 4.42 1.71 -7.94
N GLY A 73 3.87 2.91 -7.72
CA GLY A 73 4.09 3.67 -6.49
C GLY A 73 3.29 3.14 -5.30
N HIS A 74 2.07 2.63 -5.52
CA HIS A 74 1.29 1.96 -4.47
C HIS A 74 1.94 0.65 -4.05
N LEU A 75 2.38 -0.16 -5.03
CA LEU A 75 3.12 -1.39 -4.77
C LEU A 75 4.46 -1.09 -4.08
N GLY A 76 5.19 -0.07 -4.53
CA GLY A 76 6.46 0.35 -3.92
C GLY A 76 6.28 0.81 -2.46
N GLY A 77 5.26 1.62 -2.19
CA GLY A 77 4.90 2.03 -0.84
C GLY A 77 4.53 0.85 0.06
N GLY A 78 3.67 -0.05 -0.42
CA GLY A 78 3.26 -1.27 0.30
C GLY A 78 4.44 -2.19 0.61
N LEU A 79 5.33 -2.42 -0.37
CA LEU A 79 6.56 -3.21 -0.20
C LEU A 79 7.50 -2.57 0.83
N PHE A 80 7.66 -1.25 0.82
CA PHE A 80 8.45 -0.55 1.84
C PHE A 80 7.84 -0.75 3.23
N GLY A 81 6.52 -0.62 3.39
CA GLY A 81 5.82 -0.84 4.65
C GLY A 81 5.99 -2.27 5.18
N ALA A 82 5.82 -3.27 4.31
CA ALA A 82 6.05 -4.67 4.65
C ALA A 82 7.52 -4.93 5.06
N GLY A 83 8.47 -4.41 4.28
CA GLY A 83 9.90 -4.50 4.60
C GLY A 83 10.22 -3.88 5.95
N TYR A 84 9.72 -2.67 6.22
CA TYR A 84 9.93 -1.98 7.49
C TYR A 84 9.38 -2.78 8.67
N TYR A 85 8.23 -3.44 8.50
CA TYR A 85 7.72 -4.37 9.51
C TYR A 85 8.70 -5.52 9.78
N PHE A 86 9.17 -6.21 8.75
CA PHE A 86 10.05 -7.38 8.91
C PHE A 86 11.40 -7.02 9.53
N PHE A 87 12.01 -5.91 9.11
CA PHE A 87 13.34 -5.51 9.56
C PHE A 87 13.34 -4.73 10.88
N ARG A 88 12.29 -3.94 11.18
CA ARG A 88 12.27 -3.05 12.35
C ARG A 88 11.24 -3.43 13.39
N PHE A 89 9.97 -3.63 13.01
CA PHE A 89 8.91 -3.87 13.99
C PHE A 89 8.92 -5.30 14.54
N ARG A 90 9.08 -6.31 13.70
CA ARG A 90 9.11 -7.71 14.12
C ARG A 90 10.18 -8.00 15.20
N PRO A 91 11.46 -7.57 15.07
CA PRO A 91 12.44 -7.77 16.14
C PRO A 91 12.15 -6.93 17.38
N LEU A 92 11.57 -5.73 17.22
CA LEU A 92 11.21 -4.86 18.34
C LEU A 92 10.05 -5.46 19.17
N LEU A 93 8.97 -5.87 18.51
CA LEU A 93 7.83 -6.53 19.16
C LEU A 93 8.25 -7.83 19.84
N ARG A 94 9.15 -8.61 19.22
CA ARG A 94 9.73 -9.80 19.85
C ARG A 94 10.56 -9.49 21.10
N ARG A 95 11.19 -8.31 21.20
CA ARG A 95 11.91 -7.87 22.40
C ARG A 95 10.95 -7.40 23.50
N LEU A 96 9.86 -6.73 23.13
CA LEU A 96 8.84 -6.29 24.09
C LEU A 96 8.00 -7.45 24.66
N GLY A 97 7.65 -8.44 23.85
CA GLY A 97 6.87 -9.62 24.29
C GLY A 97 7.67 -10.72 25.00
N ARG A 98 8.95 -10.48 25.32
CA ARG A 98 9.81 -11.40 26.11
C ARG A 98 10.02 -10.93 27.55
N ARG A 99 9.20 -9.98 28.02
CA ARG A 99 9.06 -9.66 29.45
C ARG A 99 7.80 -10.31 29.97
#